data_AF-A0A843CKW1-F1
#
_entry.id   AF-A0A843CKW1-F1
#
_cell.length_a   1.000
_cell.length_b   1.000
_cell.length_c   1.000
_cell.angle_alpha   90.00
_cell.angle_beta   90.00
_cell.angle_gamma   90.00
#
_symmetry.space_group_name_H-M   'P 1'
#
loop_
_entity.id
_entity.type
_entity.pdbx_description
1 polymer ?
#
loop_
_entity_poly.entity_id
_entity_poly.type
_entity_poly.pdbx_seq_one_letter_code
_entity_poly.pdbx_strand_id
1 'polypeptide(L)'
;MTTEIKLRNICGHTSVIDAECTDEGTHITIRTTCPKVSKWGSDFTVSAENMMDINAAFAENNKTAKLTPTCFIPVLVMNAVWLENGMISKSLAEKSGLADIEYIRK
;
A
#
# COMPACT_ATOMS: atom_id res chain seq x y z
N MET A 1 -10.30 14.02 -1.45
CA MET A 1 -8.86 14.14 -1.78
C MET A 1 -8.36 12.72 -1.99
N THR A 2 -7.27 12.53 -2.72
CA THR A 2 -6.74 11.20 -3.04
C THR A 2 -5.27 11.19 -2.68
N THR A 3 -4.79 10.09 -2.10
CA THR A 3 -3.37 9.88 -1.76
C THR A 3 -2.76 8.98 -2.81
N GLU A 4 -1.67 9.42 -3.46
CA GLU A 4 -0.87 8.61 -4.38
C GLU A 4 0.51 8.33 -3.76
N ILE A 5 0.95 7.07 -3.71
CA ILE A 5 2.29 6.68 -3.22
C ILE A 5 2.96 5.70 -4.18
N LYS A 6 4.26 5.90 -4.44
CA LYS A 6 5.07 5.07 -5.33
C LYS A 6 6.12 4.27 -4.56
N LEU A 7 6.33 3.02 -4.98
CA LEU A 7 7.37 2.13 -4.46
C LEU A 7 8.26 1.59 -5.58
N ARG A 8 9.57 1.64 -5.34
CA ARG A 8 10.59 0.89 -6.10
C ARG A 8 11.11 -0.24 -5.20
N ASN A 9 10.90 -1.48 -5.63
CA ASN A 9 11.37 -2.65 -4.89
C ASN A 9 12.75 -3.13 -5.36
N ILE A 10 13.48 -3.79 -4.46
CA ILE A 10 14.72 -4.53 -4.78
C ILE A 10 14.49 -5.66 -5.80
N CYS A 11 13.24 -6.12 -5.98
CA CYS A 11 12.87 -7.12 -6.98
C CYS A 11 12.71 -6.55 -8.40
N GLY A 12 12.95 -5.25 -8.61
CA GLY A 12 12.91 -4.60 -9.92
C GLY A 12 11.53 -4.13 -10.38
N HIS A 13 10.46 -4.46 -9.65
CA HIS A 13 9.11 -4.00 -9.98
C HIS A 13 8.80 -2.63 -9.35
N THR A 14 8.11 -1.80 -10.13
CA THR A 14 7.54 -0.53 -9.67
C THR A 14 6.04 -0.68 -9.46
N SER A 15 5.53 -0.04 -8.41
CA SER A 15 4.09 0.07 -8.15
C SER A 15 3.72 1.49 -7.68
N VAL A 16 2.51 1.90 -8.00
CA VAL A 16 1.87 3.13 -7.54
C VAL A 16 0.52 2.74 -6.93
N ILE A 17 0.19 3.31 -5.78
CA ILE A 17 -1.04 3.05 -5.05
C ILE A 17 -1.80 4.36 -4.92
N ASP A 18 -3.06 4.34 -5.31
CA ASP A 18 -4.02 5.39 -5.00
C ASP A 18 -4.92 4.92 -3.86
N ALA A 19 -5.18 5.82 -2.93
CA ALA A 19 -6.14 5.64 -1.84
C ALA A 19 -7.16 6.77 -1.84
N GLU A 20 -8.44 6.40 -1.78
CA GLU A 20 -9.57 7.33 -1.74
C GLU A 20 -10.52 6.94 -0.62
N CYS A 21 -10.85 7.88 0.27
CA CYS A 21 -11.89 7.66 1.28
C CYS A 21 -13.28 7.65 0.62
N THR A 22 -14.04 6.61 0.90
CA THR A 22 -15.42 6.38 0.46
C THR A 22 -16.30 6.09 1.67
N ASP A 23 -17.62 6.02 1.47
CA ASP A 23 -18.57 5.66 2.55
C ASP A 23 -18.35 4.23 3.09
N GLU A 24 -17.77 3.33 2.28
CA GLU A 24 -17.53 1.92 2.62
C GLU A 24 -16.14 1.66 3.25
N GLY A 25 -15.28 2.68 3.28
CA GLY A 25 -13.89 2.57 3.73
C GLY A 25 -12.93 3.25 2.77
N THR A 26 -11.66 2.85 2.77
CA THR A 26 -10.67 3.39 1.84
C THR A 26 -10.54 2.49 0.62
N HIS A 27 -10.93 3.01 -0.53
CA HIS A 27 -10.75 2.33 -1.81
C HIS A 27 -9.29 2.42 -2.26
N ILE A 28 -8.74 1.29 -2.71
CA ILE A 28 -7.33 1.13 -3.07
C ILE A 28 -7.23 0.66 -4.52
N THR A 29 -6.47 1.41 -5.32
CA THR A 29 -6.09 1.00 -6.67
C THR A 29 -4.58 0.88 -6.78
N ILE A 30 -4.08 -0.28 -7.24
CA ILE A 30 -2.64 -0.56 -7.38
C ILE A 30 -2.27 -0.67 -8.87
N ARG A 31 -1.53 0.31 -9.38
CA ARG A 31 -0.85 0.23 -10.68
C ARG A 31 0.52 -0.41 -10.49
N THR A 32 0.74 -1.62 -11.01
CA THR A 32 1.97 -2.37 -10.79
C THR A 32 2.49 -3.07 -12.04
N THR A 33 3.81 -3.21 -12.10
CA THR A 33 4.51 -4.07 -13.07
C THR A 33 4.71 -5.50 -12.55
N CYS A 34 4.34 -5.80 -11.29
CA CYS A 34 4.57 -7.09 -10.66
C CYS A 34 3.37 -8.03 -10.88
N PRO A 35 3.52 -9.16 -11.59
CA PRO A 35 2.42 -10.08 -11.86
C PRO A 35 1.90 -10.78 -10.59
N LYS A 36 2.71 -10.88 -9.54
CA LYS A 36 2.27 -11.44 -8.24
C LYS A 36 1.30 -10.49 -7.53
N VAL A 37 1.54 -9.19 -7.63
CA VAL A 37 0.69 -8.15 -7.03
C VAL A 37 -0.62 -8.04 -7.80
N SER A 38 -0.57 -8.07 -9.14
CA SER A 38 -1.77 -8.13 -9.97
C SER A 38 -2.69 -9.32 -9.61
N LYS A 39 -2.10 -10.48 -9.27
CA LYS A 39 -2.85 -11.66 -8.79
C LYS A 39 -3.34 -11.55 -7.35
N TRP A 40 -2.60 -10.85 -6.50
CA TRP A 40 -2.97 -10.64 -5.09
C TRP A 40 -4.18 -9.71 -4.94
N GLY A 41 -4.32 -8.76 -5.86
CA GLY A 41 -5.44 -7.82 -5.93
C GLY A 41 -4.92 -6.41 -6.16
N SER A 42 -5.49 -5.74 -7.15
CA SER A 42 -5.11 -4.38 -7.55
C SER A 42 -6.23 -3.36 -7.37
N ASP A 43 -7.39 -3.80 -6.91
CA ASP A 43 -8.60 -2.99 -6.76
C ASP A 43 -9.42 -3.63 -5.64
N PHE A 44 -9.56 -2.93 -4.51
CA PHE A 44 -10.29 -3.41 -3.33
C PHE A 44 -10.51 -2.27 -2.32
N THR A 45 -11.38 -2.51 -1.34
CA THR A 45 -11.67 -1.55 -0.25
C THR A 45 -11.16 -2.08 1.09
N VAL A 46 -10.45 -1.24 1.84
CA VAL A 46 -10.06 -1.50 3.24
C VAL A 46 -11.07 -0.83 4.15
N SER A 47 -11.80 -1.61 4.95
CA SER A 47 -12.77 -1.07 5.90
C SER A 47 -12.06 -0.37 7.07
N ALA A 48 -12.73 0.64 7.66
CA ALA A 48 -12.18 1.42 8.76
C ALA A 48 -11.86 0.57 10.01
N GLU A 49 -12.63 -0.49 10.27
CA GLU A 49 -12.36 -1.45 11.36
C GLU A 49 -11.04 -2.21 11.18
N ASN A 50 -10.62 -2.42 9.93
CA ASN A 50 -9.43 -3.21 9.60
C ASN A 50 -8.18 -2.34 9.41
N MET A 51 -8.29 -1.01 9.47
CA MET A 51 -7.17 -0.10 9.21
C MET A 51 -6.01 -0.25 10.22
N MET A 52 -6.24 -0.87 11.37
CA MET A 52 -5.24 -1.09 12.41
C MET A 52 -4.63 -2.50 12.41
N ASP A 53 -5.16 -3.42 11.60
CA ASP A 53 -4.68 -4.80 11.50
C ASP A 53 -4.42 -5.18 10.03
N ILE A 54 -3.13 -5.23 9.68
CA ILE A 54 -2.67 -5.57 8.33
C ILE A 54 -3.13 -6.96 7.86
N ASN A 55 -3.33 -7.91 8.78
CA ASN A 55 -3.77 -9.25 8.42
C ASN A 55 -5.26 -9.26 8.09
N ALA A 56 -6.06 -8.53 8.88
CA ALA A 56 -7.48 -8.37 8.64
C ALA A 56 -7.74 -7.58 7.35
N ALA A 57 -7.00 -6.49 7.13
CA ALA A 57 -7.11 -5.63 5.94
C ALA A 57 -6.91 -6.39 4.61
N PHE A 58 -6.09 -7.44 4.61
CA PHE A 58 -5.74 -8.19 3.39
C PHE A 58 -6.19 -9.66 3.42
N ALA A 59 -7.13 -10.02 4.29
CA ALA A 59 -7.59 -11.40 4.43
C ALA A 59 -8.07 -11.99 3.09
N GLU A 60 -8.86 -11.23 2.32
CA GLU A 60 -9.36 -11.67 1.00
C GLU A 60 -8.26 -11.71 -0.08
N ASN A 61 -7.39 -10.70 -0.13
CA ASN A 61 -6.24 -10.69 -1.05
C ASN A 61 -5.35 -11.92 -0.83
N ASN A 62 -5.12 -12.28 0.43
CA ASN A 62 -4.29 -13.41 0.84
C ASN A 62 -4.92 -14.78 0.52
N LYS A 63 -6.24 -14.86 0.30
CA LYS A 63 -6.90 -16.06 -0.24
C LYS A 63 -6.64 -16.21 -1.75
N THR A 64 -6.51 -15.10 -2.47
CA THR A 64 -6.33 -15.09 -3.93
C THR A 64 -4.89 -15.42 -4.32
N ALA A 65 -3.91 -14.79 -3.66
CA ALA A 65 -2.49 -15.12 -3.83
C ALA A 65 -1.71 -14.80 -2.56
N LYS A 66 -0.50 -15.36 -2.41
CA LYS A 66 0.43 -14.95 -1.35
C LYS A 66 1.57 -14.15 -1.94
N LEU A 67 1.80 -12.96 -1.40
CA LEU A 67 3.00 -12.20 -1.68
C LEU A 67 4.19 -12.80 -0.91
N THR A 68 5.41 -12.53 -1.39
CA THR A 68 6.61 -12.91 -0.64
C THR A 68 6.64 -12.15 0.69
N PRO A 69 7.19 -12.73 1.78
CA PRO A 69 7.22 -12.08 3.10
C PRO A 69 7.91 -10.71 3.10
N THR A 70 8.83 -10.48 2.17
CA THR A 70 9.57 -9.22 2.00
C THR A 70 8.92 -8.24 1.03
N CYS A 71 7.72 -8.52 0.52
CA CYS A 71 7.02 -7.60 -0.37
C CYS A 71 6.52 -6.39 0.43
N PHE A 72 6.90 -5.18 0.04
CA PHE A 72 6.47 -3.95 0.72
C PHE A 72 5.08 -3.46 0.30
N ILE A 73 4.40 -4.13 -0.63
CA ILE A 73 3.07 -3.70 -1.09
C ILE A 73 2.04 -3.64 0.04
N PRO A 74 1.89 -4.66 0.92
CA PRO A 74 0.97 -4.57 2.04
C PRO A 74 1.24 -3.34 2.93
N VAL A 75 2.51 -3.10 3.27
CA VAL A 75 2.90 -1.94 4.08
C VAL A 75 2.63 -0.62 3.35
N LEU A 76 2.88 -0.56 2.05
CA LEU A 76 2.62 0.62 1.23
C LEU A 76 1.12 0.95 1.16
N VAL A 77 0.26 -0.07 1.00
CA VAL A 77 -1.20 0.11 1.04
C VAL A 77 -1.61 0.67 2.40
N MET A 78 -1.12 0.10 3.51
CA MET A 78 -1.46 0.61 4.85
C MET A 78 -1.01 2.06 5.04
N ASN A 79 0.17 2.44 4.57
CA ASN A 79 0.61 3.83 4.59
C ASN A 79 -0.33 4.75 3.79
N ALA A 80 -0.80 4.32 2.62
CA ALA A 80 -1.76 5.08 1.82
C ALA A 80 -3.12 5.23 2.53
N VAL A 81 -3.62 4.15 3.14
CA VAL A 81 -4.82 4.19 3.99
C VAL A 81 -4.62 5.18 5.14
N TRP A 82 -3.50 5.10 5.85
CA TRP A 82 -3.24 5.95 7.01
C TRP A 82 -3.03 7.42 6.64
N LEU A 83 -2.41 7.70 5.50
CA LEU A 83 -2.27 9.05 4.96
C LEU A 83 -3.63 9.64 4.56
N GLU A 84 -4.47 8.86 3.88
CA GLU A 84 -5.79 9.33 3.45
C GLU A 84 -6.74 9.55 4.63
N ASN A 85 -6.66 8.71 5.67
CA ASN A 85 -7.47 8.83 6.88
C ASN A 85 -6.88 9.77 7.94
N GLY A 86 -5.79 10.49 7.65
CA GLY A 86 -5.18 11.47 8.55
C GLY A 86 -4.45 10.88 9.76
N MET A 87 -4.18 9.58 9.78
CA MET A 87 -3.36 8.93 10.80
C MET A 87 -1.85 9.18 10.59
N ILE A 88 -1.46 9.42 9.34
CA ILE A 88 -0.16 10.00 8.98
C ILE A 88 -0.41 11.39 8.37
N SER A 89 0.34 12.40 8.83
CA SER A 89 0.26 13.74 8.28
C SER A 89 0.77 13.80 6.83
N LYS A 90 -0.09 14.20 5.89
CA LYS A 90 0.29 14.41 4.48
C LYS A 90 1.37 15.49 4.32
N SER A 91 1.28 16.59 5.06
CA SER A 91 2.28 17.66 5.02
C SER A 91 3.64 17.23 5.56
N LEU A 92 3.67 16.33 6.56
CA LEU A 92 4.92 15.73 7.02
C LEU A 92 5.50 14.77 5.99
N ALA A 93 4.66 13.97 5.33
CA ALA A 93 5.11 13.05 4.28
C ALA A 93 5.71 13.82 3.09
N GLU A 94 5.06 14.90 2.64
CA GLU A 94 5.58 15.80 1.61
C GLU A 94 6.93 16.41 2.01
N LYS A 95 7.07 16.84 3.27
CA LYS A 95 8.31 17.42 3.78
C LYS A 95 9.44 16.41 3.94
N SER A 96 9.14 15.22 4.45
CA SER A 96 10.12 14.17 4.74
C SER A 96 10.59 13.47 3.46
N GLY A 97 9.74 13.48 2.43
CA GLY A 97 10.04 12.91 1.14
C GLY A 97 9.81 11.40 1.12
N LEU A 98 10.88 10.63 0.92
CA LEU A 98 10.81 9.21 0.61
C LEU A 98 10.98 8.35 1.86
N ALA A 99 10.19 7.27 1.93
CA ALA A 99 10.48 6.12 2.76
C ALA A 99 11.08 5.02 1.87
N ASP A 100 12.36 4.72 2.06
CA ASP A 100 13.08 3.73 1.28
C ASP A 100 13.85 2.72 2.15
N ILE A 101 14.22 1.60 1.52
CA ILE A 101 15.10 0.60 2.09
C ILE A 101 16.21 0.39 1.09
N GLU A 102 17.42 0.81 1.48
CA GLU A 102 18.60 0.77 0.63
C GLU A 102 19.58 -0.30 1.12
N TYR A 103 20.13 -1.07 0.18
CA TYR A 103 21.27 -1.92 0.44
C TYR A 103 22.56 -1.09 0.43
N ILE A 104 23.17 -0.90 1.60
CA ILE A 104 24.45 -0.18 1.75
C ILE A 104 25.60 -1.19 1.66
N ARG A 105 26.35 -1.15 0.56
CA ARG A 105 27.60 -1.90 0.41
C ARG A 105 28.68 -1.26 1.30
N LYS A 106 29.32 -2.06 2.13
CA LYS A 106 30.52 -1.65 2.88
C LYS A 106 31.78 -1.88 2.07
#